data_AF-A0A0N5ALC7-F1
#
_entry.id   AF-A0A0N5ALC7-F1
#
_cell.length_a   1.000
_cell.length_b   1.000
_cell.length_c   1.000
_cell.angle_alpha   90.00
_cell.angle_beta   90.00
_cell.angle_gamma   90.00
#
_symmetry.space_group_name_H-M   'P 1'
#
loop_
_entity.id
_entity.type
_entity.pdbx_description
1 polymer ?
#
loop_
_entity_poly.entity_id
_entity_poly.type
_entity_poly.pdbx_seq_one_letter_code
_entity_poly.pdbx_strand_id
1 'polypeptide(L)'
;MKRRLLHLPPKCFRFHFAALSSNSKELPKNFKPQRPPHYRSTHPYVPLGTKLDEFPNAADADGTGPRLYEYWKMGEFVRKMPTASERIEFVNPFQRQWSRFEKKWHREHHPDLIKPRKAWNVPPIPLYFDPLNFYKYITKTRVVEGLDQCFGDLNPPTKTFEKKIIEALQVNEKTQRTLEEKCDFLLRNVVDATLCTLSPTVPHLMDCSVNYNPRCESFWIRSGFLSMYDQESREANPHRRRRRFPCDDIRQLGELTFVLRDNLSVQVRDKHPLSPVFDFSNENELYREIFDDSTVATDDVIYSPLIFNMWPDENPLWQCPGCEPDCGDPNLFGRLALKSSTSLIQRCDFWKVYGEERETVIKDCLTASAVSSLFSWLNGQAHILGYTQYNDIESPLASQLVLFDGQQFFFAFGQLNTIAINIDVKGFVNERSNVCYIEGPFALYDEIEEEKFFHFENGTKIEGLNQHVLKRLVQMFLRV
;
A
#
# COMPACT_ATOMS: atom_id res chain seq x y z
N MET A 1 -39.28 -44.46 50.08
CA MET A 1 -40.33 -44.96 49.18
C MET A 1 -39.68 -45.78 48.06
N LYS A 2 -40.05 -47.08 47.96
CA LYS A 2 -39.76 -48.10 46.90
C LYS A 2 -38.32 -48.16 46.33
N ARG A 3 -37.37 -48.99 46.83
CA ARG A 3 -37.17 -50.48 46.71
C ARG A 3 -37.29 -51.06 45.28
N ARG A 4 -36.16 -51.51 44.68
CA ARG A 4 -35.77 -52.95 44.51
C ARG A 4 -34.51 -53.16 43.63
N LEU A 5 -33.43 -53.48 44.32
CA LEU A 5 -32.40 -54.53 44.15
C LEU A 5 -32.54 -55.66 43.07
N LEU A 6 -31.35 -56.10 42.59
CA LEU A 6 -30.89 -57.44 42.09
C LEU A 6 -31.08 -57.73 40.57
N HIS A 7 -30.21 -58.42 39.80
CA HIS A 7 -29.14 -59.41 40.04
C HIS A 7 -28.18 -59.56 38.81
N LEU A 8 -26.86 -59.60 39.09
CA LEU A 8 -25.74 -60.45 38.58
C LEU A 8 -25.46 -60.82 37.08
N PRO A 9 -24.16 -61.03 36.71
CA PRO A 9 -23.60 -61.41 35.39
C PRO A 9 -23.51 -62.96 35.22
N PRO A 10 -23.05 -63.65 34.12
CA PRO A 10 -21.73 -63.49 33.46
C PRO A 10 -21.52 -64.07 32.00
N LYS A 11 -20.25 -64.05 31.54
CA LYS A 11 -19.54 -64.96 30.59
C LYS A 11 -19.77 -64.89 29.05
N CYS A 12 -18.63 -64.78 28.37
CA CYS A 12 -18.14 -65.48 27.16
C CYS A 12 -19.12 -65.83 26.02
N PHE A 13 -18.77 -65.48 24.77
CA PHE A 13 -18.37 -66.41 23.69
C PHE A 13 -18.11 -65.64 22.38
N ARG A 14 -17.07 -66.05 21.65
CA ARG A 14 -16.82 -65.73 20.22
C ARG A 14 -18.04 -66.12 19.37
N PHE A 15 -18.25 -65.48 18.21
CA PHE A 15 -18.30 -66.13 16.89
C PHE A 15 -18.49 -65.09 15.75
N HIS A 16 -17.84 -65.36 14.63
CA HIS A 16 -18.07 -64.75 13.32
C HIS A 16 -19.54 -64.83 12.88
N PHE A 17 -20.00 -63.90 12.01
CA PHE A 17 -20.46 -64.23 10.64
C PHE A 17 -20.89 -62.98 9.84
N ALA A 18 -20.48 -62.99 8.57
CA ALA A 18 -21.11 -62.53 7.33
C ALA A 18 -21.83 -61.18 7.14
N ALA A 19 -21.46 -60.62 5.99
CA ALA A 19 -22.09 -59.62 5.12
C ALA A 19 -23.62 -59.47 5.18
N LEU A 20 -24.08 -58.23 4.94
CA LEU A 20 -25.14 -57.88 4.00
C LEU A 20 -25.07 -56.39 3.63
N SER A 21 -25.32 -56.14 2.34
CA SER A 21 -25.55 -54.88 1.62
C SER A 21 -26.60 -53.98 2.31
N SER A 22 -26.75 -52.67 2.08
CA SER A 22 -26.91 -51.95 0.80
C SER A 22 -27.23 -50.48 1.12
N ASN A 23 -26.82 -49.58 0.20
CA ASN A 23 -27.47 -48.30 -0.18
C ASN A 23 -26.50 -47.11 -0.29
N SER A 24 -25.55 -47.23 -1.22
CA SER A 24 -25.00 -46.08 -1.93
C SER A 24 -26.07 -45.50 -2.84
N LYS A 25 -26.47 -44.24 -2.64
CA LYS A 25 -27.20 -43.48 -3.65
C LYS A 25 -26.28 -43.31 -4.86
N GLU A 26 -26.58 -44.01 -5.95
CA GLU A 26 -25.88 -43.85 -7.22
C GLU A 26 -26.07 -42.43 -7.73
N LEU A 27 -24.96 -41.69 -7.82
CA LEU A 27 -24.88 -40.50 -8.67
C LEU A 27 -24.83 -40.94 -10.13
N PRO A 28 -25.49 -40.23 -11.06
CA PRO A 28 -25.57 -40.65 -12.46
C PRO A 28 -24.17 -40.78 -13.09
N LYS A 29 -23.97 -41.88 -13.83
CA LYS A 29 -22.69 -42.34 -14.41
C LYS A 29 -21.97 -41.36 -15.36
N ASN A 30 -22.52 -40.16 -15.62
CA ASN A 30 -21.97 -39.20 -16.58
C ASN A 30 -21.82 -37.76 -16.07
N PHE A 31 -21.70 -37.53 -14.76
CA PHE A 31 -21.40 -36.17 -14.25
C PHE A 31 -19.90 -35.98 -13.97
N LYS A 32 -19.17 -35.41 -14.93
CA LYS A 32 -17.82 -34.88 -14.70
C LYS A 32 -17.94 -33.37 -14.47
N PRO A 33 -17.64 -32.83 -13.27
CA PRO A 33 -17.47 -31.39 -13.13
C PRO A 33 -16.25 -30.99 -13.99
N GLN A 34 -16.44 -30.06 -14.93
CA GLN A 34 -15.32 -29.49 -15.67
C GLN A 34 -14.37 -28.84 -14.67
N ARG A 35 -13.15 -29.36 -14.61
CA ARG A 35 -12.05 -28.75 -13.87
C ARG A 35 -11.29 -27.85 -14.82
N PRO A 36 -10.89 -26.63 -14.41
CA PRO A 36 -10.07 -25.77 -15.23
C PRO A 36 -8.70 -26.44 -15.51
N PRO A 37 -8.10 -26.21 -16.68
CA PRO A 37 -6.97 -26.97 -17.22
C PRO A 37 -5.63 -26.84 -16.46
N HIS A 38 -5.55 -26.06 -15.38
CA HIS A 38 -4.28 -25.77 -14.69
C HIS A 38 -4.27 -26.07 -13.18
N TYR A 39 -5.16 -26.91 -12.66
CA TYR A 39 -5.21 -27.22 -11.23
C TYR A 39 -4.63 -28.62 -10.91
N ARG A 40 -3.52 -28.68 -10.18
CA ARG A 40 -3.01 -29.93 -9.58
C ARG A 40 -3.83 -30.29 -8.34
N SER A 41 -4.21 -31.56 -8.20
CA SER A 41 -4.56 -32.13 -6.90
C SER A 41 -3.26 -32.59 -6.24
N THR A 42 -2.96 -32.08 -5.06
CA THR A 42 -1.80 -32.51 -4.25
C THR A 42 -2.04 -33.83 -3.50
N HIS A 43 -3.08 -34.59 -3.86
CA HIS A 43 -3.37 -35.87 -3.23
C HIS A 43 -2.41 -36.95 -3.76
N PRO A 44 -1.81 -37.79 -2.90
CA PRO A 44 -0.94 -38.89 -3.33
C PRO A 44 -1.71 -40.07 -3.97
N TYR A 45 -3.02 -39.95 -4.16
CA TYR A 45 -3.83 -41.00 -4.77
C TYR A 45 -3.95 -40.78 -6.28
N VAL A 46 -3.12 -41.49 -7.04
CA VAL A 46 -3.26 -41.66 -8.48
C VAL A 46 -4.26 -42.82 -8.70
N PRO A 47 -5.42 -42.60 -9.33
CA PRO A 47 -6.31 -43.70 -9.67
C PRO A 47 -5.59 -44.65 -10.63
N LEU A 48 -5.61 -45.96 -10.35
CA LEU A 48 -5.14 -46.97 -11.31
C LEU A 48 -5.90 -46.82 -12.63
N GLY A 49 -5.18 -46.49 -13.71
CA GLY A 49 -5.71 -46.49 -15.08
C GLY A 49 -5.66 -45.16 -15.83
N THR A 50 -5.32 -44.04 -15.18
CA THR A 50 -5.04 -42.78 -15.87
C THR A 50 -3.54 -42.51 -15.87
N LYS A 51 -2.80 -43.15 -16.80
CA LYS A 51 -1.55 -42.55 -17.31
C LYS A 51 -1.95 -41.52 -18.36
N LEU A 52 -2.48 -40.37 -17.91
CA LEU A 52 -2.20 -39.16 -18.66
C LEU A 52 -0.74 -38.87 -18.33
N ASP A 53 0.12 -38.86 -19.35
CA ASP A 53 1.47 -38.36 -19.18
C ASP A 53 1.33 -36.96 -18.57
N GLU A 54 1.67 -36.84 -17.29
CA GLU A 54 1.78 -35.54 -16.66
C GLU A 54 2.92 -34.86 -17.40
N PHE A 55 2.59 -33.89 -18.26
CA PHE A 55 3.62 -33.05 -18.84
C PHE A 55 4.38 -32.45 -17.65
N PRO A 56 5.69 -32.75 -17.51
CA PRO A 56 6.47 -32.16 -16.43
C PRO A 56 6.29 -30.65 -16.54
N ASN A 57 6.07 -29.99 -15.40
CA ASN A 57 6.12 -28.54 -15.43
C ASN A 57 7.51 -28.17 -15.96
N ALA A 58 7.63 -27.28 -16.94
CA ALA A 58 8.95 -26.86 -17.41
C ALA A 58 9.81 -26.34 -16.24
N ALA A 59 9.17 -25.81 -15.19
CA ALA A 59 9.79 -25.46 -13.92
C ALA A 59 10.55 -26.60 -13.21
N ASP A 60 10.10 -27.86 -13.36
CA ASP A 60 10.74 -29.04 -12.79
C ASP A 60 11.98 -29.44 -13.61
N ALA A 61 12.04 -29.07 -14.88
CA ALA A 61 13.22 -29.23 -15.73
C ALA A 61 14.29 -28.16 -15.45
N ASP A 62 13.86 -26.93 -15.12
CA ASP A 62 14.75 -25.80 -14.82
C ASP A 62 15.19 -25.74 -13.34
N GLY A 63 14.54 -26.51 -12.46
CA GLY A 63 14.85 -26.56 -11.01
C GLY A 63 14.41 -25.31 -10.22
N THR A 64 13.72 -24.37 -10.86
CA THR A 64 13.31 -23.07 -10.30
C THR A 64 12.07 -23.17 -9.41
N GLY A 65 11.35 -24.28 -9.50
CA GLY A 65 10.08 -24.48 -8.80
C GLY A 65 8.89 -23.80 -9.50
N PRO A 66 7.66 -24.30 -9.26
CA PRO A 66 6.49 -23.95 -10.06
C PRO A 66 6.08 -22.47 -9.95
N ARG A 67 6.21 -21.86 -8.76
CA ARG A 67 5.78 -20.46 -8.53
C ARG A 67 6.67 -19.45 -9.25
N LEU A 68 7.98 -19.65 -9.22
CA LEU A 68 8.95 -18.77 -9.87
C LEU A 68 8.83 -18.83 -11.39
N TYR A 69 8.64 -20.04 -11.93
CA TYR A 69 8.39 -20.22 -13.36
C TYR A 69 7.11 -19.51 -13.83
N GLU A 70 6.00 -19.65 -13.08
CA GLU A 70 4.77 -18.92 -13.38
C GLU A 70 4.98 -17.40 -13.33
N TYR A 71 5.72 -16.90 -12.35
CA TYR A 71 6.03 -15.48 -12.22
C TYR A 71 6.77 -14.96 -13.47
N TRP A 72 7.81 -15.66 -13.94
CA TRP A 72 8.53 -15.29 -15.16
C TRP A 72 7.67 -15.37 -16.41
N LYS A 73 6.82 -16.41 -16.53
CA LYS A 73 5.87 -16.51 -17.65
C LYS A 73 4.86 -15.37 -17.65
N MET A 74 4.35 -14.95 -16.49
CA MET A 74 3.51 -13.76 -16.40
C MET A 74 4.27 -12.50 -16.83
N GLY A 75 5.53 -12.34 -16.41
CA GLY A 75 6.39 -11.25 -16.87
C GLY A 75 6.66 -11.26 -18.38
N GLU A 76 6.77 -12.43 -19.01
CA GLU A 76 6.83 -12.54 -20.48
C GLU A 76 5.54 -12.03 -21.15
N PHE A 77 4.36 -12.35 -20.60
CA PHE A 77 3.09 -11.86 -21.14
C PHE A 77 2.95 -10.35 -20.98
N VAL A 78 3.26 -9.80 -19.80
CA VAL A 78 3.21 -8.35 -19.55
C VAL A 78 4.13 -7.60 -20.50
N ARG A 79 5.36 -8.08 -20.71
CA ARG A 79 6.32 -7.44 -21.63
C ARG A 79 5.89 -7.48 -23.10
N LYS A 80 5.08 -8.47 -23.50
CA LYS A 80 4.53 -8.56 -24.86
C LYS A 80 3.42 -7.55 -25.14
N MET A 81 2.81 -6.98 -24.10
CA MET A 81 1.73 -6.01 -24.27
C MET A 81 2.26 -4.63 -24.68
N PRO A 82 1.68 -4.00 -25.72
CA PRO A 82 2.17 -2.74 -26.28
C PRO A 82 1.92 -1.54 -25.38
N THR A 83 0.74 -1.43 -24.75
CA THR A 83 0.33 -0.24 -24.00
C THR A 83 0.45 -0.45 -22.49
N ALA A 84 0.71 0.64 -21.74
CA ALA A 84 0.75 0.59 -20.29
C ALA A 84 -0.62 0.19 -19.69
N SER A 85 -1.71 0.69 -20.26
CA SER A 85 -3.09 0.39 -19.84
C SER A 85 -3.41 -1.10 -19.96
N GLU A 86 -3.03 -1.75 -21.07
CA GLU A 86 -3.20 -3.21 -21.23
C GLU A 86 -2.39 -4.00 -20.19
N ARG A 87 -1.16 -3.55 -19.88
CA ARG A 87 -0.34 -4.19 -18.84
C ARG A 87 -1.00 -4.08 -17.47
N ILE A 88 -1.51 -2.89 -17.12
CA ILE A 88 -2.22 -2.66 -15.85
C ILE A 88 -3.47 -3.53 -15.82
N GLU A 89 -4.31 -3.51 -16.85
CA GLU A 89 -5.57 -4.28 -16.91
C GLU A 89 -5.31 -5.78 -16.78
N PHE A 90 -4.24 -6.29 -17.39
CA PHE A 90 -3.85 -7.70 -17.29
C PHE A 90 -3.41 -8.09 -15.88
N VAL A 91 -2.67 -7.22 -15.19
CA VAL A 91 -2.15 -7.48 -13.85
C VAL A 91 -3.19 -7.19 -12.77
N ASN A 92 -4.17 -6.34 -13.07
CA ASN A 92 -5.24 -5.98 -12.15
C ASN A 92 -6.12 -7.19 -11.85
N PRO A 93 -6.39 -7.53 -10.57
CA PRO A 93 -7.20 -8.69 -10.22
C PRO A 93 -8.72 -8.47 -10.42
N PHE A 94 -9.13 -7.85 -11.53
CA PHE A 94 -10.51 -7.75 -11.93
C PHE A 94 -11.07 -9.07 -12.48
N GLN A 95 -12.39 -9.16 -12.47
CA GLN A 95 -13.11 -10.26 -13.08
C GLN A 95 -12.84 -10.26 -14.59
N ARG A 96 -12.22 -11.32 -15.10
CA ARG A 96 -12.11 -11.58 -16.54
C ARG A 96 -13.47 -11.35 -17.22
N GLN A 97 -13.46 -10.76 -18.41
CA GLN A 97 -14.66 -10.67 -19.24
C GLN A 97 -15.26 -12.06 -19.50
N TRP A 98 -16.58 -12.14 -19.38
CA TRP A 98 -17.27 -13.41 -19.58
C TRP A 98 -17.22 -13.84 -21.03
N SER A 99 -16.97 -15.14 -21.26
CA SER A 99 -17.10 -15.73 -22.59
C SER A 99 -18.52 -15.59 -23.11
N ARG A 100 -18.67 -15.66 -24.45
CA ARG A 100 -19.99 -15.69 -25.09
C ARG A 100 -20.90 -16.79 -24.52
N PHE A 101 -20.32 -17.94 -24.17
CA PHE A 101 -21.06 -19.05 -23.59
C PHE A 101 -21.52 -18.73 -22.15
N GLU A 102 -20.64 -18.17 -21.32
CA GLU A 102 -20.99 -17.76 -19.96
C GLU A 102 -22.07 -16.68 -19.95
N LYS A 103 -21.97 -15.64 -20.80
CA LYS A 103 -23.01 -14.61 -20.96
C LYS A 103 -24.37 -15.18 -21.37
N LYS A 104 -24.38 -16.29 -22.13
CA LYS A 104 -25.62 -16.95 -22.57
C LYS A 104 -26.35 -17.66 -21.43
N TRP A 105 -25.61 -18.19 -20.46
CA TRP A 105 -26.15 -19.10 -19.43
C TRP A 105 -26.15 -18.54 -18.02
N HIS A 106 -25.35 -17.53 -17.73
CA HIS A 106 -25.32 -16.86 -16.43
C HIS A 106 -26.44 -15.80 -16.37
N ARG A 107 -27.03 -15.64 -15.18
CA ARG A 107 -28.12 -14.69 -14.89
C ARG A 107 -27.71 -13.83 -13.70
N GLU A 108 -28.32 -12.66 -13.55
CA GLU A 108 -28.02 -11.69 -12.49
C GLU A 108 -28.01 -12.27 -11.06
N HIS A 109 -28.82 -13.30 -10.78
CA HIS A 109 -28.87 -13.95 -9.47
C HIS A 109 -27.82 -15.06 -9.27
N HIS A 110 -27.07 -15.44 -10.32
CA HIS A 110 -25.96 -16.36 -10.19
C HIS A 110 -24.74 -15.63 -9.62
N PRO A 111 -23.96 -16.28 -8.75
CA PRO A 111 -22.73 -15.71 -8.24
C PRO A 111 -21.73 -15.45 -9.37
N ASP A 112 -20.85 -14.47 -9.20
CA ASP A 112 -19.73 -14.24 -10.11
C ASP A 112 -18.90 -15.50 -10.32
N LEU A 113 -18.53 -15.75 -11.58
CA LEU A 113 -17.70 -16.89 -11.99
C LEU A 113 -16.38 -16.95 -11.23
N ILE A 114 -15.76 -15.78 -11.03
CA ILE A 114 -14.55 -15.58 -10.24
C ILE A 114 -14.77 -14.30 -9.45
N LYS A 115 -14.74 -14.39 -8.12
CA LYS A 115 -14.73 -13.20 -7.28
C LYS A 115 -13.37 -12.50 -7.46
N PRO A 116 -13.34 -11.18 -7.72
CA PRO A 116 -12.09 -10.44 -7.78
C PRO A 116 -11.33 -10.61 -6.46
N ARG A 117 -10.00 -10.54 -6.54
CA ARG A 117 -9.18 -10.60 -5.33
C ARG A 117 -9.49 -9.34 -4.52
N LYS A 118 -9.98 -9.53 -3.29
CA LYS A 118 -10.12 -8.43 -2.33
C LYS A 118 -8.73 -7.95 -1.92
N ALA A 119 -8.60 -6.69 -1.56
CA ALA A 119 -7.40 -6.13 -0.97
C ALA A 119 -7.68 -5.60 0.44
N TRP A 120 -6.66 -5.55 1.29
CA TRP A 120 -6.74 -4.85 2.56
C TRP A 120 -6.68 -3.35 2.33
N ASN A 121 -7.67 -2.62 2.83
CA ASN A 121 -7.70 -1.17 2.75
C ASN A 121 -6.73 -0.58 3.78
N VAL A 122 -5.61 -0.05 3.29
CA VAL A 122 -4.67 0.74 4.08
C VAL A 122 -5.32 2.11 4.29
N PRO A 123 -5.54 2.56 5.53
CA PRO A 123 -6.16 3.85 5.76
C PRO A 123 -5.18 4.99 5.42
N PRO A 124 -5.64 6.12 4.83
CA PRO A 124 -4.79 7.27 4.50
C PRO A 124 -4.00 7.82 5.68
N ILE A 125 -4.64 7.86 6.84
CA ILE A 125 -4.00 8.15 8.12
C ILE A 125 -4.12 6.85 8.93
N PRO A 126 -3.08 6.39 9.64
CA PRO A 126 -3.13 5.17 10.44
C PRO A 126 -4.23 5.16 11.50
N LEU A 127 -4.96 4.05 11.58
CA LEU A 127 -6.01 3.81 12.58
C LEU A 127 -5.50 3.07 13.83
N TYR A 128 -4.18 2.92 13.95
CA TYR A 128 -3.48 2.28 15.05
C TYR A 128 -2.25 3.11 15.44
N PHE A 129 -1.83 3.04 16.71
CA PHE A 129 -0.83 3.93 17.30
C PHE A 129 0.62 3.57 16.96
N ASP A 130 0.93 2.29 16.69
CA ASP A 130 2.25 1.83 16.25
C ASP A 130 2.19 1.13 14.88
N PRO A 131 1.98 1.88 13.78
CA PRO A 131 1.86 1.32 12.44
C PRO A 131 3.19 1.27 11.67
N LEU A 132 4.23 1.95 12.14
CA LEU A 132 5.37 2.34 11.30
C LEU A 132 6.12 1.13 10.74
N ASN A 133 6.51 0.18 11.59
CA ASN A 133 7.28 -0.99 11.17
C ASN A 133 6.49 -1.85 10.17
N PHE A 134 5.19 -1.99 10.38
CA PHE A 134 4.32 -2.70 9.45
C PHE A 134 4.22 -1.99 8.11
N TYR A 135 4.11 -0.65 8.10
CA TYR A 135 4.02 0.15 6.88
C TYR A 135 5.33 0.11 6.09
N LYS A 136 6.48 0.18 6.78
CA LYS A 136 7.81 -0.08 6.20
C LYS A 136 7.87 -1.46 5.54
N TYR A 137 7.36 -2.49 6.21
CA TYR A 137 7.36 -3.86 5.71
C TYR A 137 6.48 -4.06 4.47
N ILE A 138 5.23 -3.56 4.49
CA ILE A 138 4.29 -3.76 3.36
C ILE A 138 4.67 -2.99 2.11
N THR A 139 5.42 -1.90 2.24
CA THR A 139 5.90 -1.07 1.12
C THR A 139 7.37 -1.32 0.76
N LYS A 140 8.07 -2.13 1.56
CA LYS A 140 9.52 -2.37 1.45
C LYS A 140 10.33 -1.06 1.46
N THR A 141 9.97 -0.15 2.36
CA THR A 141 10.51 1.22 2.44
C THR A 141 11.27 1.44 3.74
N ARG A 142 12.51 1.92 3.65
CA ARG A 142 13.28 2.43 4.80
C ARG A 142 13.00 3.91 5.01
N VAL A 143 13.16 4.36 6.25
CA VAL A 143 12.96 5.75 6.63
C VAL A 143 14.29 6.36 7.04
N VAL A 144 14.58 7.57 6.57
CA VAL A 144 15.79 8.33 6.91
C VAL A 144 15.37 9.69 7.46
N GLU A 145 15.96 10.11 8.57
CA GLU A 145 15.70 11.44 9.13
C GLU A 145 16.53 12.51 8.44
N GLY A 146 15.90 13.66 8.16
CA GLY A 146 16.52 14.82 7.56
C GLY A 146 16.28 14.92 6.05
N LEU A 147 16.04 16.15 5.58
CA LEU A 147 15.82 16.48 4.17
C LEU A 147 16.94 17.35 3.58
N ASP A 148 18.02 17.59 4.33
CA ASP A 148 19.07 18.52 3.90
C ASP A 148 19.85 18.02 2.68
N GLN A 149 20.01 16.69 2.54
CA GLN A 149 20.59 16.09 1.33
C GLN A 149 19.73 16.36 0.09
N CYS A 150 18.42 16.58 0.27
CA CYS A 150 17.49 16.84 -0.82
C CYS A 150 17.38 18.32 -1.18
N PHE A 151 17.70 19.26 -0.28
CA PHE A 151 17.41 20.68 -0.51
C PHE A 151 18.53 21.65 -0.10
N GLY A 152 19.69 21.15 0.35
CA GLY A 152 20.77 21.97 0.92
C GLY A 152 21.26 23.11 0.03
N ASP A 153 21.17 22.95 -1.29
CA ASP A 153 21.66 23.94 -2.26
C ASP A 153 20.69 25.09 -2.54
N LEU A 154 19.43 24.99 -2.09
CA LEU A 154 18.37 25.94 -2.44
C LEU A 154 18.09 26.92 -1.30
N ASN A 155 18.38 28.21 -1.49
CA ASN A 155 18.08 29.27 -0.52
C ASN A 155 17.14 30.34 -1.11
N PRO A 156 15.84 30.06 -1.22
CA PRO A 156 14.91 30.98 -1.85
C PRO A 156 14.45 32.13 -0.93
N PRO A 157 14.12 33.31 -1.49
CA PRO A 157 13.55 34.42 -0.73
C PRO A 157 12.08 34.14 -0.34
N THR A 158 11.74 34.27 0.95
CA THR A 158 10.41 33.91 1.49
C THR A 158 9.49 35.10 1.79
N LYS A 159 9.98 36.34 1.77
CA LYS A 159 9.24 37.53 2.26
C LYS A 159 7.89 37.79 1.56
N THR A 160 7.83 37.61 0.25
CA THR A 160 6.59 37.83 -0.54
C THR A 160 5.58 36.70 -0.34
N PHE A 161 6.09 35.48 -0.20
CA PHE A 161 5.30 34.29 0.10
C PHE A 161 4.69 34.37 1.51
N GLU A 162 5.48 34.75 2.50
CA GLU A 162 5.04 34.92 3.89
C GLU A 162 3.83 35.86 4.01
N LYS A 163 3.87 37.03 3.36
CA LYS A 163 2.75 37.99 3.39
C LYS A 163 1.44 37.38 2.90
N LYS A 164 1.48 36.61 1.81
CA LYS A 164 0.29 35.95 1.26
C LYS A 164 -0.25 34.86 2.18
N ILE A 165 0.63 34.12 2.85
CA ILE A 165 0.22 33.10 3.82
C ILE A 165 -0.42 33.74 5.04
N ILE A 166 0.14 34.86 5.55
CA ILE A 166 -0.47 35.61 6.65
C ILE A 166 -1.87 36.11 6.27
N GLU A 167 -2.04 36.67 5.08
CA GLU A 167 -3.36 37.08 4.56
C GLU A 167 -4.34 35.89 4.51
N ALA A 168 -3.89 34.73 4.02
CA ALA A 168 -4.72 33.52 3.97
C ALA A 168 -5.11 33.01 5.36
N LEU A 169 -4.18 33.04 6.33
CA LEU A 169 -4.46 32.66 7.72
C LEU A 169 -5.46 33.60 8.38
N GLN A 170 -5.32 34.92 8.19
CA GLN A 170 -6.28 35.91 8.70
C GLN A 170 -7.69 35.70 8.15
N VAL A 171 -7.81 35.34 6.86
CA VAL A 171 -9.10 34.98 6.26
C VAL A 171 -9.65 33.69 6.87
N ASN A 172 -8.80 32.71 7.15
CA ASN A 172 -9.21 31.43 7.73
C ASN A 172 -9.70 31.57 9.18
N GLU A 173 -9.09 32.46 9.95
CA GLU A 173 -9.53 32.79 11.32
C GLU A 173 -10.90 33.48 11.33
N LYS A 174 -11.17 34.37 10.37
CA LYS A 174 -12.44 35.10 10.25
C LYS A 174 -13.60 34.21 9.75
N THR A 175 -13.29 33.06 9.13
CA THR A 175 -14.31 32.17 8.56
C THR A 175 -14.67 31.02 9.51
N GLN A 176 -15.97 30.80 9.69
CA GLN A 176 -16.47 29.64 10.43
C GLN A 176 -16.47 28.42 9.51
N ARG A 177 -15.44 27.59 9.65
CA ARG A 177 -15.25 26.31 8.92
C ARG A 177 -14.80 25.23 9.90
N THR A 178 -15.00 23.96 9.52
CA THR A 178 -14.44 22.85 10.28
C THR A 178 -12.91 22.86 10.20
N LEU A 179 -12.22 22.22 11.16
CA LEU A 179 -10.75 22.16 11.18
C LEU A 179 -10.18 21.58 9.86
N GLU A 180 -10.82 20.54 9.32
CA GLU A 180 -10.37 19.89 8.09
C GLU A 180 -10.51 20.82 6.88
N GLU A 181 -11.65 21.51 6.74
CA GLU A 181 -11.87 22.50 5.69
C GLU A 181 -10.92 23.70 5.81
N LYS A 182 -10.60 24.12 7.04
CA LYS A 182 -9.60 25.17 7.30
C LYS A 182 -8.21 24.72 6.84
N CYS A 183 -7.83 23.47 7.10
CA CYS A 183 -6.56 22.92 6.66
C CYS A 183 -6.49 22.81 5.15
N ASP A 184 -7.52 22.24 4.51
CA ASP A 184 -7.59 22.13 3.05
C ASP A 184 -7.54 23.50 2.39
N PHE A 185 -8.24 24.50 2.94
CA PHE A 185 -8.17 25.87 2.45
C PHE A 185 -6.76 26.44 2.56
N LEU A 186 -6.06 26.26 3.67
CA LEU A 186 -4.69 26.73 3.82
C LEU A 186 -3.74 26.04 2.84
N LEU A 187 -3.84 24.71 2.71
CA LEU A 187 -3.01 23.93 1.79
C LEU A 187 -3.19 24.37 0.34
N ARG A 188 -4.42 24.69 -0.09
CA ARG A 188 -4.70 25.25 -1.42
C ARG A 188 -4.05 26.62 -1.60
N ASN A 189 -4.21 27.51 -0.61
CA ASN A 189 -3.59 28.84 -0.65
C ASN A 189 -2.06 28.78 -0.62
N VAL A 190 -1.46 27.78 0.03
CA VAL A 190 0.00 27.56 -0.03
C VAL A 190 0.43 27.34 -1.47
N VAL A 191 -0.24 26.43 -2.20
CA VAL A 191 0.06 26.19 -3.62
C VAL A 191 -0.18 27.43 -4.46
N ASP A 192 -1.33 28.08 -4.33
CA ASP A 192 -1.64 29.30 -5.09
C ASP A 192 -0.65 30.45 -4.80
N ALA A 193 -0.24 30.63 -3.55
CA ALA A 193 0.73 31.63 -3.15
C ALA A 193 2.12 31.33 -3.71
N THR A 194 2.56 30.06 -3.69
CA THR A 194 3.85 29.67 -4.28
C THR A 194 3.86 29.87 -5.79
N LEU A 195 2.83 29.42 -6.52
CA LEU A 195 2.75 29.62 -7.97
C LEU A 195 2.72 31.12 -8.30
N CYS A 196 1.89 31.91 -7.63
CA CYS A 196 1.83 33.35 -7.90
C CYS A 196 3.14 34.10 -7.55
N THR A 197 4.01 33.55 -6.70
CA THR A 197 5.28 34.21 -6.31
C THR A 197 6.48 33.70 -7.09
N LEU A 198 6.52 32.40 -7.40
CA LEU A 198 7.67 31.72 -8.01
C LEU A 198 7.54 31.58 -9.52
N SER A 199 6.33 31.45 -10.06
CA SER A 199 6.11 31.27 -11.50
C SER A 199 6.77 32.33 -12.39
N PRO A 200 6.84 33.63 -12.02
CA PRO A 200 7.55 34.62 -12.83
C PRO A 200 9.07 34.38 -12.92
N THR A 201 9.64 33.72 -11.91
CA THR A 201 11.09 33.46 -11.82
C THR A 201 11.44 32.08 -12.38
N VAL A 202 10.50 31.14 -12.35
CA VAL A 202 10.73 29.71 -12.56
C VAL A 202 9.75 29.17 -13.60
N PRO A 203 10.17 29.08 -14.88
CA PRO A 203 9.27 28.73 -15.98
C PRO A 203 8.64 27.34 -15.86
N HIS A 204 9.32 26.35 -15.28
CA HIS A 204 8.75 25.00 -15.18
C HIS A 204 7.49 24.94 -14.31
N LEU A 205 7.34 25.85 -13.34
CA LEU A 205 6.15 25.94 -12.50
C LEU A 205 4.91 26.44 -13.26
N MET A 206 5.09 27.10 -14.41
CA MET A 206 3.97 27.52 -15.26
C MET A 206 3.34 26.35 -16.02
N ASP A 207 4.12 25.29 -16.28
CA ASP A 207 3.69 24.11 -17.02
C ASP A 207 3.07 23.03 -16.12
N CYS A 208 3.20 23.16 -14.80
CA CYS A 208 2.66 22.23 -13.83
C CYS A 208 1.13 22.25 -13.82
N SER A 209 0.51 21.07 -13.71
CA SER A 209 -0.93 20.94 -13.47
C SER A 209 -1.22 20.79 -11.99
N VAL A 210 -2.14 21.60 -11.49
CA VAL A 210 -2.62 21.57 -10.11
C VAL A 210 -3.99 20.92 -10.08
N ASN A 211 -4.15 19.89 -9.26
CA ASN A 211 -5.40 19.18 -9.05
C ASN A 211 -5.82 19.29 -7.58
N TYR A 212 -7.08 19.67 -7.36
CA TYR A 212 -7.70 19.75 -6.04
C TYR A 212 -8.52 18.49 -5.78
N ASN A 213 -8.32 17.86 -4.63
CA ASN A 213 -8.96 16.59 -4.25
C ASN A 213 -8.87 15.51 -5.36
N PRO A 214 -7.67 15.21 -5.89
CA PRO A 214 -7.51 14.21 -6.94
C PRO A 214 -7.82 12.80 -6.41
N ARG A 215 -8.32 11.94 -7.31
CA ARG A 215 -8.44 10.52 -7.03
C ARG A 215 -7.07 9.87 -7.10
N CYS A 216 -6.49 9.55 -5.94
CA CYS A 216 -5.22 8.83 -5.84
C CYS A 216 -5.44 7.45 -5.23
N GLU A 217 -5.38 6.41 -6.05
CA GLU A 217 -5.58 5.02 -5.64
C GLU A 217 -4.48 4.14 -6.23
N SER A 218 -3.94 3.24 -5.42
CA SER A 218 -2.94 2.29 -5.85
C SER A 218 -3.10 0.98 -5.07
N PHE A 219 -2.89 -0.13 -5.75
CA PHE A 219 -2.82 -1.44 -5.12
C PHE A 219 -1.46 -2.09 -5.35
N TRP A 220 -1.07 -2.97 -4.43
CA TRP A 220 0.12 -3.77 -4.57
C TRP A 220 -0.04 -5.10 -3.85
N ILE A 221 0.84 -6.04 -4.17
CA ILE A 221 0.87 -7.35 -3.52
C ILE A 221 2.19 -7.45 -2.77
N ARG A 222 2.12 -7.85 -1.50
CA ARG A 222 3.29 -8.08 -0.66
C ARG A 222 3.37 -9.55 -0.24
N SER A 223 4.51 -10.17 -0.49
CA SER A 223 4.85 -11.52 -0.02
C SER A 223 5.41 -11.53 1.40
N GLY A 224 5.65 -12.73 1.95
CA GLY A 224 6.28 -12.91 3.26
C GLY A 224 5.29 -13.03 4.42
N PHE A 225 4.00 -13.26 4.15
CA PHE A 225 2.99 -13.54 5.18
C PHE A 225 2.77 -15.04 5.40
N LEU A 226 3.68 -15.88 4.91
CA LEU A 226 3.56 -17.33 5.03
C LEU A 226 3.65 -17.79 6.49
N SER A 227 4.40 -17.08 7.33
CA SER A 227 4.52 -17.33 8.77
C SER A 227 3.18 -17.23 9.52
N MET A 228 2.22 -16.45 9.02
CA MET A 228 0.87 -16.38 9.59
C MET A 228 0.10 -17.70 9.44
N TYR A 229 0.53 -18.57 8.53
CA TYR A 229 -0.03 -19.91 8.39
C TYR A 229 0.73 -20.89 9.28
N ASP A 230 0.00 -21.47 10.23
CA ASP A 230 0.49 -22.52 11.12
C ASP A 230 1.12 -23.69 10.32
N GLN A 231 2.44 -23.87 10.49
CA GLN A 231 3.24 -24.89 9.81
C GLN A 231 3.03 -26.28 10.45
N GLU A 232 2.85 -26.37 11.77
CA GLU A 232 2.67 -27.64 12.49
C GLU A 232 1.36 -28.32 12.10
N SER A 233 0.30 -27.53 11.89
CA SER A 233 -0.98 -28.02 11.39
C SER A 233 -0.93 -28.50 9.92
N ARG A 234 0.14 -28.21 9.18
CA ARG A 234 0.36 -28.60 7.78
C ARG A 234 0.77 -30.06 7.64
N GLU A 235 1.62 -30.52 8.56
CA GLU A 235 2.13 -31.89 8.61
C GLU A 235 1.17 -32.82 9.35
N ALA A 236 0.49 -32.32 10.40
CA ALA A 236 -0.37 -33.13 11.24
C ALA A 236 -1.74 -33.48 10.62
N ASN A 237 -2.32 -32.64 9.76
CA ASN A 237 -3.66 -32.87 9.19
C ASN A 237 -3.85 -32.27 7.78
N PRO A 238 -3.39 -32.96 6.72
CA PRO A 238 -3.47 -32.46 5.34
C PRO A 238 -4.91 -32.29 4.80
N HIS A 239 -5.92 -32.85 5.48
CA HIS A 239 -7.33 -32.80 5.05
C HIS A 239 -8.15 -31.68 5.70
N ARG A 240 -7.61 -30.94 6.67
CA ARG A 240 -8.34 -29.83 7.31
C ARG A 240 -8.37 -28.64 6.34
N ARG A 241 -9.58 -28.25 5.88
CA ARG A 241 -9.77 -27.01 5.10
C ARG A 241 -9.31 -25.83 5.95
N ARG A 242 -8.14 -25.28 5.61
CA ARG A 242 -7.57 -24.10 6.26
C ARG A 242 -8.48 -22.90 6.03
N ARG A 243 -8.62 -22.05 7.04
CA ARG A 243 -9.19 -20.71 6.84
C ARG A 243 -8.13 -19.91 6.08
N ARG A 244 -8.41 -19.65 4.80
CA ARG A 244 -7.61 -18.74 3.97
C ARG A 244 -7.67 -17.35 4.60
N PHE A 245 -6.53 -16.67 4.75
CA PHE A 245 -6.55 -15.27 5.15
C PHE A 245 -7.29 -14.44 4.08
N PRO A 246 -8.09 -13.44 4.47
CA PRO A 246 -8.67 -12.53 3.49
C PRO A 246 -7.58 -11.92 2.60
N CYS A 247 -7.92 -11.67 1.33
CA CYS A 247 -7.04 -11.01 0.35
C CYS A 247 -5.78 -11.78 -0.08
N ASP A 248 -5.56 -13.00 0.41
CA ASP A 248 -4.51 -13.91 -0.08
C ASP A 248 -4.94 -14.64 -1.36
N ASP A 249 -3.95 -15.14 -2.09
CA ASP A 249 -4.14 -16.03 -3.24
C ASP A 249 -4.93 -17.28 -2.83
N ILE A 250 -5.67 -17.86 -3.79
CA ILE A 250 -6.41 -19.12 -3.60
C ILE A 250 -5.48 -20.25 -3.14
N ARG A 251 -4.20 -20.19 -3.54
CA ARG A 251 -3.15 -21.14 -3.22
C ARG A 251 -2.52 -20.94 -1.84
N GLN A 252 -2.89 -19.90 -1.10
CA GLN A 252 -2.38 -19.61 0.25
C GLN A 252 -0.86 -19.42 0.26
N LEU A 253 -0.37 -18.53 -0.59
CA LEU A 253 1.06 -18.29 -0.77
C LEU A 253 1.62 -17.33 0.30
N GLY A 254 0.76 -16.71 1.12
CA GLY A 254 1.20 -15.64 2.01
C GLY A 254 1.52 -14.36 1.22
N GLU A 255 0.82 -14.17 0.10
CA GLU A 255 0.90 -12.97 -0.71
C GLU A 255 -0.36 -12.17 -0.38
N LEU A 256 -0.28 -11.06 0.33
CA LEU A 256 -1.45 -10.25 0.65
C LEU A 256 -1.56 -9.07 -0.30
N THR A 257 -2.77 -8.78 -0.78
CA THR A 257 -3.03 -7.56 -1.56
C THR A 257 -3.43 -6.43 -0.64
N PHE A 258 -2.84 -5.27 -0.88
CA PHE A 258 -3.13 -4.01 -0.20
C PHE A 258 -3.61 -2.98 -1.21
N VAL A 259 -4.48 -2.07 -0.77
CA VAL A 259 -4.94 -0.92 -1.55
C VAL A 259 -4.93 0.29 -0.65
N LEU A 260 -4.43 1.42 -1.16
CA LEU A 260 -4.55 2.71 -0.51
C LEU A 260 -5.37 3.63 -1.42
N ARG A 261 -6.50 4.11 -0.91
CA ARG A 261 -7.25 5.21 -1.52
C ARG A 261 -6.95 6.48 -0.75
N ASP A 262 -5.97 7.23 -1.24
CA ASP A 262 -5.49 8.41 -0.54
C ASP A 262 -6.45 9.59 -0.68
N ASN A 263 -6.47 10.44 0.35
CA ASN A 263 -7.23 11.68 0.35
C ASN A 263 -6.24 12.85 0.38
N LEU A 264 -5.80 13.26 -0.82
CA LEU A 264 -4.91 14.41 -1.00
C LEU A 264 -5.76 15.67 -1.16
N SER A 265 -5.40 16.74 -0.45
CA SER A 265 -6.09 18.04 -0.58
C SER A 265 -5.68 18.73 -1.88
N VAL A 266 -4.40 18.65 -2.21
CA VAL A 266 -3.80 19.25 -3.42
C VAL A 266 -2.72 18.34 -3.97
N GLN A 267 -2.61 18.29 -5.29
CA GLN A 267 -1.56 17.60 -6.00
C GLN A 267 -1.03 18.48 -7.13
N VAL A 268 0.29 18.51 -7.25
CA VAL A 268 1.00 19.19 -8.33
C VAL A 268 1.70 18.12 -9.17
N ARG A 269 1.41 18.11 -10.47
CA ARG A 269 2.01 17.20 -11.45
C ARG A 269 2.78 17.97 -12.52
N ASP A 270 3.78 17.31 -13.07
CA ASP A 270 4.75 17.87 -14.01
C ASP A 270 4.96 16.92 -15.22
N LYS A 271 5.54 17.45 -16.29
CA LYS A 271 5.87 16.69 -17.52
C LYS A 271 7.09 15.80 -17.35
N HIS A 272 8.00 16.18 -16.45
CA HIS A 272 9.26 15.50 -16.22
C HIS A 272 9.30 14.93 -14.80
N PRO A 273 9.95 13.77 -14.60
CA PRO A 273 10.12 13.20 -13.28
C PRO A 273 11.02 14.09 -12.43
N LEU A 274 10.75 14.12 -11.13
CA LEU A 274 11.60 14.77 -10.15
C LEU A 274 12.95 14.05 -10.05
N SER A 275 14.05 14.80 -9.90
CA SER A 275 15.37 14.19 -9.69
C SER A 275 15.40 13.30 -8.43
N PRO A 276 15.89 12.05 -8.53
CA PRO A 276 16.08 11.18 -7.39
C PRO A 276 17.18 11.73 -6.46
N VAL A 277 17.24 11.23 -5.22
CA VAL A 277 18.34 11.54 -4.29
C VAL A 277 19.59 10.80 -4.71
N PHE A 278 19.45 9.56 -5.16
CA PHE A 278 20.54 8.74 -5.67
C PHE A 278 20.08 7.84 -6.81
N ASP A 279 21.00 7.56 -7.73
CA ASP A 279 20.78 6.66 -8.86
C ASP A 279 21.03 5.20 -8.47
N PHE A 280 20.59 4.27 -9.33
CA PHE A 280 20.84 2.83 -9.18
C PHE A 280 22.33 2.44 -9.24
N SER A 281 23.20 3.35 -9.66
CA SER A 281 24.65 3.15 -9.59
C SER A 281 25.18 3.13 -8.15
N ASN A 282 24.43 3.69 -7.19
CA ASN A 282 24.82 3.69 -5.78
C ASN A 282 24.28 2.43 -5.07
N GLU A 283 24.98 1.31 -5.24
CA GLU A 283 24.58 0.01 -4.70
C GLU A 283 24.44 0.01 -3.16
N ASN A 284 25.28 0.76 -2.45
CA ASN A 284 25.26 0.82 -0.98
C ASN A 284 23.94 1.40 -0.45
N GLU A 285 23.43 2.46 -1.07
CA GLU A 285 22.15 3.07 -0.67
C GLU A 285 20.95 2.28 -1.22
N LEU A 286 21.12 1.58 -2.34
CA LEU A 286 20.07 0.80 -3.00
C LEU A 286 19.75 -0.52 -2.27
N TYR A 287 20.76 -1.21 -1.74
CA TYR A 287 20.64 -2.51 -1.08
C TYR A 287 20.62 -2.44 0.44
N ARG A 288 20.47 -1.23 0.98
CA ARG A 288 20.38 -1.04 2.43
C ARG A 288 19.11 -1.69 2.98
N GLU A 289 19.25 -2.31 4.15
CA GLU A 289 18.15 -2.98 4.83
C GLU A 289 17.03 -1.99 5.23
N ILE A 290 15.83 -2.53 5.39
CA ILE A 290 14.62 -1.76 5.71
C ILE A 290 14.64 -1.28 7.17
N PHE A 291 15.23 -2.07 8.05
CA PHE A 291 15.35 -1.84 9.48
C PHE A 291 16.83 -1.62 9.79
N ASP A 292 17.16 -0.53 10.49
CA ASP A 292 18.55 -0.13 10.76
C ASP A 292 19.24 -0.98 11.85
N ASP A 293 18.49 -1.76 12.64
CA ASP A 293 18.99 -2.52 13.80
C ASP A 293 18.61 -4.01 13.78
N SER A 294 19.51 -4.84 14.30
CA SER A 294 19.35 -6.28 14.54
C SER A 294 18.31 -6.65 15.62
N THR A 295 17.51 -5.69 16.09
CA THR A 295 16.55 -5.84 17.19
C THR A 295 15.15 -6.20 16.72
N VAL A 296 14.80 -5.89 15.48
CA VAL A 296 13.48 -6.19 14.91
C VAL A 296 13.63 -7.37 13.96
N ALA A 297 13.34 -8.58 14.44
CA ALA A 297 13.21 -9.71 13.53
C ALA A 297 12.02 -9.45 12.60
N THR A 298 12.16 -9.78 11.31
CA THR A 298 11.06 -9.64 10.34
C THR A 298 9.79 -10.37 10.81
N ASP A 299 9.95 -11.49 11.51
CA ASP A 299 8.85 -12.25 12.11
C ASP A 299 8.10 -11.47 13.20
N ASP A 300 8.77 -10.54 13.90
CA ASP A 300 8.16 -9.70 14.95
C ASP A 300 7.37 -8.52 14.38
N VAL A 301 7.42 -8.29 13.06
CA VAL A 301 6.67 -7.25 12.34
C VAL A 301 5.45 -7.83 11.61
N ILE A 302 5.46 -9.13 11.32
CA ILE A 302 4.44 -9.80 10.52
C ILE A 302 3.20 -10.09 11.39
N TYR A 303 2.31 -9.10 11.42
CA TYR A 303 1.00 -9.22 12.06
C TYR A 303 -0.13 -9.28 11.03
N SER A 304 -1.29 -9.81 11.48
CA SER A 304 -2.52 -9.74 10.70
C SER A 304 -2.90 -8.27 10.45
N PRO A 305 -3.22 -7.87 9.20
CA PRO A 305 -3.63 -6.49 8.89
C PRO A 305 -4.80 -5.98 9.75
N LEU A 306 -5.63 -6.88 10.27
CA LEU A 306 -6.73 -6.55 11.19
C LEU A 306 -6.26 -5.87 12.49
N ILE A 307 -5.03 -6.14 12.95
CA ILE A 307 -4.46 -5.50 14.15
C ILE A 307 -4.30 -4.00 13.93
N PHE A 308 -3.92 -3.60 12.71
CA PHE A 308 -3.81 -2.19 12.29
C PHE A 308 -5.16 -1.58 11.88
N ASN A 309 -6.27 -2.25 12.21
CA ASN A 309 -7.63 -1.87 11.86
C ASN A 309 -7.84 -1.73 10.33
N MET A 310 -7.10 -2.51 9.53
CA MET A 310 -7.32 -2.61 8.09
C MET A 310 -8.44 -3.60 7.81
N TRP A 311 -9.41 -3.21 7.00
CA TRP A 311 -10.53 -4.05 6.61
C TRP A 311 -10.45 -4.40 5.12
N PRO A 312 -10.93 -5.58 4.69
CA PRO A 312 -10.97 -5.92 3.28
C PRO A 312 -11.85 -4.93 2.53
N ASP A 313 -11.29 -4.31 1.49
CA ASP A 313 -11.99 -3.42 0.61
C ASP A 313 -13.08 -4.17 -0.17
N GLU A 314 -14.20 -3.50 -0.38
CA GLU A 314 -15.34 -4.03 -1.14
C GLU A 314 -15.28 -3.62 -2.62
N ASN A 315 -14.61 -2.50 -2.88
CA ASN A 315 -14.55 -1.88 -4.18
C ASN A 315 -13.51 -2.55 -5.10
N PRO A 316 -13.68 -2.44 -6.42
CA PRO A 316 -12.68 -2.90 -7.37
C PRO A 316 -11.34 -2.16 -7.19
N LEU A 317 -10.22 -2.88 -7.36
CA LEU A 317 -8.88 -2.31 -7.21
C LEU A 317 -8.50 -1.47 -8.42
N TRP A 318 -8.17 -0.21 -8.24
CA TRP A 318 -7.79 0.68 -9.34
C TRP A 318 -6.35 1.17 -9.20
N GLN A 319 -5.72 1.53 -10.32
CA GLN A 319 -4.44 2.24 -10.35
C GLN A 319 -4.68 3.61 -10.96
N CYS A 320 -4.59 4.66 -10.15
CA CYS A 320 -4.73 6.04 -10.60
C CYS A 320 -3.94 6.96 -9.67
N PRO A 321 -2.78 7.49 -10.08
CA PRO A 321 -2.00 8.46 -9.32
C PRO A 321 -2.53 9.91 -9.48
N GLY A 322 -3.82 10.11 -9.74
CA GLY A 322 -4.42 11.44 -9.99
C GLY A 322 -4.76 11.73 -11.46
N CYS A 323 -4.29 10.90 -12.39
CA CYS A 323 -4.70 10.89 -13.78
C CYS A 323 -4.85 9.45 -14.28
N GLU A 324 -5.70 9.24 -15.29
CA GLU A 324 -5.86 7.93 -15.90
C GLU A 324 -4.76 7.70 -16.96
N PRO A 325 -4.25 6.47 -17.12
CA PRO A 325 -3.23 6.18 -18.13
C PRO A 325 -3.62 6.62 -19.55
N ASP A 326 -4.92 6.54 -19.89
CA ASP A 326 -5.45 6.82 -21.23
C ASP A 326 -5.91 8.28 -21.43
N CYS A 327 -5.72 9.16 -20.45
CA CYS A 327 -6.26 10.53 -20.52
C CYS A 327 -5.52 11.45 -21.52
N GLY A 328 -4.34 11.05 -21.99
CA GLY A 328 -3.51 11.85 -22.91
C GLY A 328 -2.90 13.11 -22.29
N ASP A 329 -2.96 13.25 -20.95
CA ASP A 329 -2.34 14.36 -20.22
C ASP A 329 -0.81 14.23 -20.27
N PRO A 330 -0.06 15.27 -20.71
CA PRO A 330 1.39 15.23 -20.69
C PRO A 330 1.99 15.24 -19.27
N ASN A 331 1.24 15.70 -18.26
CA ASN A 331 1.74 15.89 -16.90
C ASN A 331 1.59 14.62 -16.05
N LEU A 332 2.34 13.58 -16.40
CA LEU A 332 2.20 12.25 -15.78
C LEU A 332 2.88 12.13 -14.41
N PHE A 333 3.89 12.95 -14.12
CA PHE A 333 4.74 12.79 -12.95
C PHE A 333 4.22 13.60 -11.77
N GLY A 334 4.10 12.95 -10.62
CA GLY A 334 3.70 13.58 -9.36
C GLY A 334 4.88 14.26 -8.69
N ARG A 335 4.81 15.58 -8.51
CA ARG A 335 5.89 16.36 -7.91
C ARG A 335 5.69 16.54 -6.41
N LEU A 336 4.58 17.18 -6.05
CA LEU A 336 4.25 17.53 -4.67
C LEU A 336 2.78 17.22 -4.37
N ALA A 337 2.55 16.51 -3.28
CA ALA A 337 1.22 16.30 -2.72
C ALA A 337 1.12 17.00 -1.36
N LEU A 338 -0.05 17.58 -1.07
CA LEU A 338 -0.36 18.16 0.22
C LEU A 338 -1.61 17.50 0.78
N LYS A 339 -1.56 17.14 2.07
CA LYS A 339 -2.60 16.35 2.73
C LYS A 339 -2.80 16.82 4.17
N SER A 340 -4.06 16.87 4.57
CA SER A 340 -4.43 17.13 5.97
C SER A 340 -4.14 15.90 6.84
N SER A 341 -3.57 16.12 8.02
CA SER A 341 -3.38 15.13 9.09
C SER A 341 -4.22 15.42 10.33
N THR A 342 -5.21 16.31 10.25
CA THR A 342 -6.12 16.70 11.35
C THR A 342 -6.77 15.51 12.05
N SER A 343 -7.15 14.48 11.31
CA SER A 343 -7.81 13.29 11.88
C SER A 343 -6.89 12.51 12.83
N LEU A 344 -5.57 12.72 12.78
CA LEU A 344 -4.61 12.12 13.72
C LEU A 344 -4.79 12.66 15.13
N ILE A 345 -4.99 13.97 15.29
CA ILE A 345 -5.14 14.62 16.60
C ILE A 345 -6.32 14.00 17.35
N GLN A 346 -7.46 13.85 16.66
CA GLN A 346 -8.66 13.23 17.21
C GLN A 346 -8.44 11.75 17.60
N ARG A 347 -7.58 11.05 16.88
CA ARG A 347 -7.24 9.64 17.17
C ARG A 347 -6.32 9.51 18.37
N CYS A 348 -5.33 10.38 18.51
CA CYS A 348 -4.48 10.42 19.70
C CYS A 348 -5.32 10.64 20.96
N ASP A 349 -6.31 11.55 20.89
CA ASP A 349 -7.24 11.78 22.00
C ASP A 349 -8.11 10.54 22.28
N PHE A 350 -8.55 9.82 21.25
CA PHE A 350 -9.28 8.55 21.37
C PHE A 350 -8.43 7.43 21.99
N TRP A 351 -7.15 7.33 21.62
CA TRP A 351 -6.20 6.38 22.18
C TRP A 351 -5.72 6.76 23.58
N LYS A 352 -6.07 7.96 24.07
CA LYS A 352 -5.69 8.48 25.39
C LYS A 352 -4.18 8.54 25.58
N VAL A 353 -3.45 8.92 24.53
CA VAL A 353 -2.00 9.10 24.57
C VAL A 353 -1.70 10.55 24.96
N TYR A 354 -0.87 10.76 25.99
CA TYR A 354 -0.56 12.07 26.55
C TYR A 354 0.94 12.24 26.81
N GLY A 355 1.40 13.48 26.95
CA GLY A 355 2.80 13.79 27.27
C GLY A 355 3.77 13.41 26.13
N GLU A 356 4.98 12.99 26.50
CA GLU A 356 6.06 12.62 25.56
C GLU A 356 5.68 11.44 24.64
N GLU A 357 4.84 10.52 25.12
CA GLU A 357 4.33 9.40 24.31
C GLU A 357 3.50 9.91 23.13
N ARG A 358 2.76 11.01 23.32
CA ARG A 358 1.92 11.60 22.27
C ARG A 358 2.76 12.09 21.11
N GLU A 359 3.88 12.74 21.39
CA GLU A 359 4.79 13.26 20.36
C GLU A 359 5.40 12.12 19.55
N THR A 360 5.80 11.04 20.22
CA THR A 360 6.36 9.84 19.59
C THR A 360 5.33 9.17 18.68
N VAL A 361 4.12 8.90 19.20
CA VAL A 361 3.02 8.28 18.44
C VAL A 361 2.60 9.14 17.25
N ILE A 362 2.55 10.46 17.41
CA ILE A 362 2.25 11.39 16.33
C ILE A 362 3.32 11.29 15.24
N LYS A 363 4.60 11.36 15.61
CA LYS A 363 5.72 11.26 14.66
C LYS A 363 5.69 9.94 13.91
N ASP A 364 5.45 8.82 14.60
CA ASP A 364 5.38 7.48 14.00
C ASP A 364 4.21 7.35 13.03
N CYS A 365 3.03 7.87 13.40
CA CYS A 365 1.86 7.84 12.53
C CYS A 365 1.98 8.78 11.32
N LEU A 366 2.59 9.96 11.48
CA LEU A 366 2.89 10.87 10.36
C LEU A 366 3.90 10.23 9.40
N THR A 367 4.94 9.60 9.94
CA THR A 367 5.93 8.86 9.16
C THR A 367 5.31 7.70 8.40
N ALA A 368 4.47 6.90 9.07
CA ALA A 368 3.76 5.80 8.42
C ALA A 368 2.81 6.30 7.32
N SER A 369 2.07 7.39 7.58
CA SER A 369 1.23 8.05 6.57
C SER A 369 2.06 8.44 5.35
N ALA A 370 3.21 9.07 5.58
CA ALA A 370 4.11 9.50 4.51
C ALA A 370 4.64 8.31 3.70
N VAL A 371 5.12 7.25 4.36
CA VAL A 371 5.59 6.02 3.71
C VAL A 371 4.49 5.41 2.83
N SER A 372 3.28 5.22 3.35
CA SER A 372 2.19 4.62 2.57
C SER A 372 1.71 5.51 1.43
N SER A 373 1.53 6.81 1.67
CA SER A 373 1.04 7.76 0.68
C SER A 373 2.02 7.95 -0.46
N LEU A 374 3.30 8.17 -0.16
CA LEU A 374 4.34 8.32 -1.18
C LEU A 374 4.55 7.03 -1.97
N PHE A 375 4.61 5.87 -1.30
CA PHE A 375 4.72 4.59 -2.00
C PHE A 375 3.53 4.34 -2.93
N SER A 376 2.30 4.50 -2.43
CA SER A 376 1.07 4.33 -3.22
C SER A 376 1.09 5.23 -4.44
N TRP A 377 1.44 6.51 -4.26
CA TRP A 377 1.44 7.49 -5.32
C TRP A 377 2.52 7.20 -6.38
N LEU A 378 3.74 6.88 -5.94
CA LEU A 378 4.84 6.51 -6.83
C LEU A 378 4.57 5.18 -7.54
N ASN A 379 3.97 4.21 -6.86
CA ASN A 379 3.56 2.93 -7.47
C ASN A 379 2.51 3.16 -8.56
N GLY A 380 1.54 4.05 -8.33
CA GLY A 380 0.56 4.46 -9.35
C GLY A 380 1.23 5.12 -10.57
N GLN A 381 2.24 5.97 -10.35
CA GLN A 381 3.03 6.58 -11.43
C GLN A 381 3.84 5.53 -12.21
N ALA A 382 4.50 4.60 -11.52
CA ALA A 382 5.22 3.50 -12.15
C ALA A 382 4.29 2.65 -13.04
N HIS A 383 3.06 2.42 -12.58
CA HIS A 383 2.04 1.73 -13.36
C HIS A 383 1.64 2.49 -14.62
N ILE A 384 1.43 3.81 -14.56
CA ILE A 384 1.18 4.64 -15.75
C ILE A 384 2.30 4.50 -16.79
N LEU A 385 3.55 4.38 -16.35
CA LEU A 385 4.71 4.18 -17.23
C LEU A 385 4.79 2.75 -17.82
N GLY A 386 3.89 1.85 -17.40
CA GLY A 386 3.82 0.47 -17.85
C GLY A 386 4.69 -0.51 -17.07
N TYR A 387 5.22 -0.09 -15.91
CA TYR A 387 5.86 -0.99 -14.93
C TYR A 387 4.80 -1.67 -14.07
N THR A 388 5.07 -2.89 -13.63
CA THR A 388 4.16 -3.68 -12.80
C THR A 388 4.96 -4.56 -11.86
N GLN A 389 4.29 -5.28 -10.96
CA GLN A 389 4.91 -6.27 -10.09
C GLN A 389 5.67 -7.41 -10.82
N TYR A 390 5.54 -7.53 -12.15
CA TYR A 390 6.26 -8.51 -12.98
C TYR A 390 7.37 -7.90 -13.85
N ASN A 391 7.44 -6.58 -13.93
CA ASN A 391 8.47 -5.81 -14.62
C ASN A 391 8.81 -4.59 -13.76
N ASP A 392 9.86 -4.76 -12.97
CA ASP A 392 10.32 -3.73 -12.03
C ASP A 392 10.80 -2.47 -12.75
N ILE A 393 10.92 -1.37 -12.01
CA ILE A 393 11.34 -0.08 -12.56
C ILE A 393 12.82 -0.09 -12.98
N GLU A 394 13.12 0.63 -14.06
CA GLU A 394 14.48 0.74 -14.63
C GLU A 394 15.24 1.97 -14.12
N SER A 395 14.52 3.00 -13.66
CA SER A 395 15.06 4.21 -13.05
C SER A 395 14.25 4.58 -11.81
N PRO A 396 14.87 5.18 -10.78
CA PRO A 396 14.15 5.59 -9.59
C PRO A 396 13.13 6.69 -9.92
N LEU A 397 12.00 6.67 -9.21
CA LEU A 397 10.99 7.72 -9.27
C LEU A 397 10.92 8.43 -7.92
N ALA A 398 10.79 9.75 -7.93
CA ALA A 398 10.73 10.55 -6.72
C ALA A 398 9.48 11.44 -6.68
N SER A 399 8.92 11.59 -5.49
CA SER A 399 7.78 12.48 -5.23
C SER A 399 7.88 13.02 -3.80
N GLN A 400 7.20 14.13 -3.55
CA GLN A 400 7.26 14.83 -2.28
C GLN A 400 5.87 14.93 -1.65
N LEU A 401 5.80 14.91 -0.32
CA LEU A 401 4.55 14.99 0.44
C LEU A 401 4.69 15.97 1.60
N VAL A 402 3.65 16.76 1.81
CA VAL A 402 3.50 17.65 2.96
C VAL A 402 2.24 17.25 3.71
N LEU A 403 2.41 16.95 4.99
CA LEU A 403 1.31 16.73 5.93
C LEU A 403 1.13 17.98 6.80
N PHE A 404 -0.13 18.36 7.02
CA PHE A 404 -0.47 19.54 7.82
C PHE A 404 -1.65 19.23 8.74
N ASP A 405 -1.51 19.52 10.03
CA ASP A 405 -2.54 19.21 11.04
C ASP A 405 -3.36 20.44 11.49
N GLY A 406 -3.09 21.61 10.91
CA GLY A 406 -3.70 22.89 11.32
C GLY A 406 -2.70 23.87 11.92
N GLN A 407 -1.57 23.39 12.43
CA GLN A 407 -0.53 24.24 13.02
C GLN A 407 0.88 23.79 12.63
N GLN A 408 1.12 22.49 12.59
CA GLN A 408 2.39 21.87 12.32
C GLN A 408 2.47 21.30 10.90
N PHE A 409 3.64 21.48 10.28
CA PHE A 409 4.01 20.90 9.01
C PHE A 409 4.96 19.73 9.21
N PHE A 410 4.71 18.65 8.47
CA PHE A 410 5.60 17.51 8.38
C PHE A 410 5.93 17.28 6.90
N PHE A 411 7.22 17.17 6.61
CA PHE A 411 7.74 17.10 5.26
C PHE A 411 8.29 15.71 4.98
N ALA A 412 8.01 15.20 3.78
CA ALA A 412 8.52 13.91 3.35
C ALA A 412 8.93 13.91 1.88
N PHE A 413 9.97 13.15 1.57
CA PHE A 413 10.47 12.91 0.23
C PHE A 413 10.59 11.41 0.02
N GLY A 414 9.85 10.87 -0.94
CA GLY A 414 9.84 9.46 -1.27
C GLY A 414 10.63 9.18 -2.54
N GLN A 415 11.45 8.14 -2.52
CA GLN A 415 12.11 7.57 -3.69
C GLN A 415 11.72 6.09 -3.82
N LEU A 416 11.11 5.76 -4.95
CA LEU A 416 10.75 4.41 -5.35
C LEU A 416 11.89 3.81 -6.16
N ASN A 417 12.43 2.70 -5.67
CA ASN A 417 13.52 1.93 -6.28
C ASN A 417 13.06 0.54 -6.75
N THR A 418 11.98 0.00 -6.19
CA THR A 418 11.41 -1.29 -6.60
C THR A 418 9.93 -1.41 -6.28
N ILE A 419 9.19 -2.08 -7.17
CA ILE A 419 7.80 -2.51 -7.00
C ILE A 419 7.65 -4.04 -7.02
N ALA A 420 8.73 -4.76 -7.30
CA ALA A 420 8.77 -6.22 -7.33
C ALA A 420 8.88 -6.82 -5.92
N ILE A 421 7.82 -6.65 -5.13
CA ILE A 421 7.74 -7.03 -3.70
C ILE A 421 6.69 -8.12 -3.42
N ASN A 422 6.17 -8.74 -4.47
CA ASN A 422 5.02 -9.65 -4.48
C ASN A 422 5.37 -11.15 -4.40
N ILE A 423 6.64 -11.51 -4.54
CA ILE A 423 7.10 -12.90 -4.50
C ILE A 423 8.23 -13.05 -3.49
N ASP A 424 8.18 -14.13 -2.71
CA ASP A 424 9.22 -14.53 -1.76
C ASP A 424 9.45 -16.03 -1.92
N VAL A 425 10.31 -16.39 -2.88
CA VAL A 425 10.59 -17.78 -3.27
C VAL A 425 12.09 -17.91 -3.55
N LYS A 426 12.67 -19.05 -3.17
CA LYS A 426 14.07 -19.38 -3.47
C LYS A 426 14.36 -19.20 -4.97
N GLY A 427 15.38 -18.42 -5.30
CA GLY A 427 15.79 -18.10 -6.66
C GLY A 427 15.31 -16.74 -7.18
N PHE A 428 14.35 -16.09 -6.50
CA PHE A 428 14.04 -14.68 -6.74
C PHE A 428 14.70 -13.82 -5.67
N VAL A 429 15.77 -13.11 -6.04
CA VAL A 429 16.49 -12.22 -5.14
C VAL A 429 16.28 -10.78 -5.60
N ASN A 430 15.56 -10.00 -4.80
CA ASN A 430 15.42 -8.55 -4.98
C ASN A 430 15.87 -7.87 -3.68
N GLU A 431 17.10 -7.37 -3.68
CA GLU A 431 17.71 -6.71 -2.52
C GLU A 431 17.38 -5.21 -2.47
N ARG A 432 16.79 -4.63 -3.52
CA ARG A 432 16.49 -3.20 -3.59
C ARG A 432 15.50 -2.79 -2.51
N SER A 433 15.72 -1.65 -1.85
CA SER A 433 14.79 -1.05 -0.90
C SER A 433 14.35 0.34 -1.34
N ASN A 434 13.09 0.68 -1.06
CA ASN A 434 12.55 2.03 -1.27
C ASN A 434 12.99 2.93 -0.10
N VAL A 435 13.01 4.25 -0.30
CA VAL A 435 13.48 5.20 0.73
C VAL A 435 12.49 6.33 0.91
N CYS A 436 12.24 6.70 2.16
CA CYS A 436 11.46 7.87 2.54
C CYS A 436 12.27 8.74 3.49
N TYR A 437 12.62 9.94 3.07
CA TYR A 437 13.23 10.95 3.92
C TYR A 437 12.15 11.76 4.60
N ILE A 438 12.30 12.03 5.89
CA ILE A 438 11.30 12.73 6.70
C ILE A 438 11.91 13.87 7.51
N GLU A 439 11.08 14.88 7.78
CA GLU A 439 11.46 16.02 8.61
C GLU A 439 10.23 16.63 9.30
N GLY A 440 10.39 17.05 10.55
CA GLY A 440 9.31 17.60 11.37
C GLY A 440 8.78 16.62 12.43
N PRO A 441 7.65 16.94 13.08
CA PRO A 441 6.76 18.08 12.80
C PRO A 441 7.32 19.44 13.26
N PHE A 442 7.03 20.50 12.51
CA PHE A 442 7.41 21.89 12.86
C PHE A 442 6.18 22.79 12.91
N ALA A 443 6.01 23.55 13.99
CA ALA A 443 4.96 24.55 14.09
C ALA A 443 5.20 25.72 13.12
N LEU A 444 4.17 26.14 12.38
CA LEU A 444 4.20 27.33 11.54
C LEU A 444 4.14 28.62 12.39
N TYR A 445 3.34 28.60 13.45
CA TYR A 445 3.17 29.64 14.46
C TYR A 445 2.75 29.02 15.79
N ASP A 446 2.99 29.71 16.89
CA ASP A 446 2.68 29.25 18.25
C ASP A 446 1.53 30.03 18.88
N GLU A 447 1.54 31.36 18.73
CA GLU A 447 0.54 32.25 19.33
C GLU A 447 -0.05 33.22 18.30
N ILE A 448 -1.31 33.59 18.50
CA ILE A 448 -2.01 34.61 17.73
C ILE A 448 -2.44 35.73 18.71
N GLU A 449 -1.90 36.93 18.53
CA GLU A 449 -2.29 38.13 19.30
C GLU A 449 -2.65 39.26 18.35
N GLU A 450 -3.81 39.90 18.54
CA GLU A 450 -4.24 41.08 17.74
C GLU A 450 -4.13 40.89 16.21
N GLU A 451 -4.52 39.71 15.70
CA GLU A 451 -4.40 39.32 14.26
C GLU A 451 -2.95 39.21 13.72
N LYS A 452 -1.96 39.20 14.61
CA LYS A 452 -0.55 38.92 14.32
C LYS A 452 -0.17 37.53 14.79
N PHE A 453 0.72 36.89 14.01
CA PHE A 453 1.25 35.56 14.31
C PHE A 453 2.62 35.69 14.94
N PHE A 454 2.87 34.88 15.97
CA PHE A 454 4.16 34.80 16.63
C PHE A 454 4.66 33.36 16.65
N HIS A 455 5.97 33.19 16.51
CA HIS A 455 6.64 31.92 16.71
C HIS A 455 7.80 32.09 17.69
N PHE A 456 8.14 31.03 18.42
CA PHE A 456 9.26 31.00 19.34
C PHE A 456 10.48 30.36 18.69
N GLU A 457 11.56 31.12 18.61
CA GLU A 457 12.88 30.61 18.21
C GLU A 457 13.85 30.81 19.36
N ASN A 458 14.46 29.72 19.87
CA ASN A 458 15.40 29.75 21.01
C ASN A 458 14.89 30.52 22.25
N GLY A 459 13.59 30.45 22.53
CA GLY A 459 12.94 31.14 23.65
C GLY A 459 12.66 32.63 23.41
N THR A 460 12.93 33.15 22.22
CA THR A 460 12.57 34.51 21.82
C THR A 460 11.29 34.50 20.99
N LYS A 461 10.34 35.38 21.35
CA LYS A 461 9.08 35.58 20.63
C LYS A 461 9.34 36.49 19.43
N ILE A 462 9.17 35.97 18.23
CA ILE A 462 9.40 36.68 16.96
C ILE A 462 8.05 36.89 16.27
N GLU A 463 7.79 38.12 15.84
CA GLU A 463 6.63 38.44 15.00
C GLU A 463 6.83 37.89 13.58
N GLY A 464 5.86 37.12 13.09
CA GLY A 464 5.90 36.46 11.78
C GLY A 464 5.78 34.94 11.87
N LEU A 465 5.93 34.30 10.72
CA LEU A 465 5.83 32.84 10.62
C LEU A 465 7.21 32.18 10.70
N ASN A 466 7.23 30.90 11.06
CA ASN A 466 8.46 30.12 11.12
C ASN A 466 9.15 30.08 9.74
N GLN A 467 10.34 30.71 9.64
CA GLN A 467 11.06 30.81 8.38
C GLN A 467 11.56 29.45 7.87
N HIS A 468 11.84 28.50 8.76
CA HIS A 468 12.25 27.15 8.37
C HIS A 468 11.16 26.47 7.54
N VAL A 469 9.91 26.51 8.03
CA VAL A 469 8.74 25.92 7.36
C VAL A 469 8.50 26.59 6.01
N LEU A 470 8.53 27.93 5.96
CA LEU A 470 8.32 28.67 4.71
C LEU A 470 9.41 28.38 3.68
N LYS A 471 10.67 28.33 4.12
CA LYS A 471 11.80 28.01 3.24
C LYS A 471 11.66 26.60 2.69
N ARG A 472 11.33 25.61 3.53
CA ARG A 472 11.17 24.21 3.12
C ARG A 472 10.05 24.05 2.10
N LEU A 473 8.90 24.69 2.32
CA LEU A 473 7.80 24.70 1.35
C LEU A 473 8.28 25.22 -0.02
N VAL A 474 8.96 26.38 -0.06
CA VAL A 474 9.45 26.94 -1.31
C VAL A 474 10.53 26.06 -1.97
N GLN A 475 11.45 25.47 -1.19
CA GLN A 475 12.46 24.53 -1.69
C GLN A 475 11.83 23.31 -2.39
N MET A 476 10.76 22.76 -1.81
CA MET A 476 10.01 21.63 -2.37
C MET A 476 9.42 21.96 -3.75
N PHE A 477 8.87 23.16 -3.92
CA PHE A 477 8.40 23.64 -5.22
C PHE A 477 9.54 23.90 -6.21
N LEU A 478 10.73 24.32 -5.76
CA LEU A 478 11.84 24.67 -6.65
C LEU A 478 12.63 23.46 -7.17
N ARG A 479 12.75 22.38 -6.38
CA ARG A 479 13.54 21.19 -6.75
C ARG A 479 13.05 20.55 -8.04
N VAL A 480 13.92 20.46 -9.05
CA VAL A 480 13.67 19.80 -10.34
C VAL A 480 14.22 18.39 -10.33
#